data_AF-A0A948D7H4-F1
#
_entry.id   AF-A0A948D7H4-F1
#
_cell.length_a   1.000
_cell.length_b   1.000
_cell.length_c   1.000
_cell.angle_alpha   90.00
_cell.angle_beta   90.00
_cell.angle_gamma   90.00
#
_symmetry.space_group_name_H-M   'P 1'
#
loop_
_entity.id
_entity.type
_entity.pdbx_description
1 polymer ?
#
loop_
_entity_poly.entity_id
_entity_poly.type
_entity_poly.pdbx_seq_one_letter_code
_entity_poly.pdbx_strand_id
1 'polypeptide(L)'
;MSAALFIENKASDNVRRKTLSQKIEVGMTSLVFVTIILVAIISLVYLAHANRNATKGYALKSLELRRSKLLTENEIWDMQIAQVKSLQGIQSDPNVLTMVKADQPKFVRGDTAIASR
;
A
#
# COMPACT_ATOMS: atom_id res chain seq x y z
N MET A 1 -84.35 10.28 -49.87
CA MET A 1 -83.46 10.08 -51.04
C MET A 1 -82.15 10.78 -50.71
N SER A 2 -81.14 10.02 -50.30
CA SER A 2 -79.91 9.73 -51.07
C SER A 2 -79.11 11.00 -51.38
N ALA A 3 -77.81 11.11 -51.22
CA ALA A 3 -76.66 10.32 -50.77
C ALA A 3 -75.54 11.40 -50.68
N ALA A 4 -74.34 11.28 -50.16
CA ALA A 4 -73.47 10.21 -49.79
C ALA A 4 -72.42 10.82 -48.83
N LEU A 5 -71.79 9.94 -48.08
CA LEU A 5 -70.57 10.14 -47.31
C LEU A 5 -69.53 10.98 -48.08
N PHE A 6 -69.09 12.10 -47.49
CA PHE A 6 -67.75 12.63 -47.75
C PHE A 6 -66.91 12.43 -46.49
N ILE A 7 -66.19 11.31 -46.48
CA ILE A 7 -65.05 11.09 -45.61
C ILE A 7 -63.91 11.88 -46.23
N GLU A 8 -63.62 13.07 -45.70
CA GLU A 8 -62.38 13.76 -46.00
C GLU A 8 -61.30 13.24 -45.05
N ASN A 9 -60.66 12.14 -45.47
CA ASN A 9 -59.35 11.76 -44.97
C ASN A 9 -58.33 12.69 -45.65
N LYS A 10 -57.72 13.60 -44.90
CA LYS A 10 -56.51 14.27 -45.36
C LYS A 10 -55.45 14.35 -44.28
N ALA A 11 -54.41 13.58 -44.56
CA ALA A 11 -53.02 13.79 -44.22
C ALA A 11 -52.65 13.61 -42.74
N SER A 12 -51.88 12.54 -42.51
CA SER A 12 -50.98 12.43 -41.38
C SER A 12 -50.23 13.75 -41.21
N ASP A 13 -50.46 14.45 -40.11
CA ASP A 13 -49.59 15.55 -39.70
C ASP A 13 -48.26 14.93 -39.27
N ASN A 14 -47.40 14.78 -40.26
CA ASN A 14 -46.00 14.41 -40.12
C ASN A 14 -45.30 15.59 -39.45
N VAL A 15 -45.35 15.64 -38.11
CA VAL A 15 -44.58 16.59 -37.31
C VAL A 15 -43.11 16.24 -37.50
N ARG A 16 -42.50 16.86 -38.51
CA ARG A 16 -41.07 16.80 -38.80
C ARG A 16 -40.30 17.10 -37.51
N ARG A 17 -39.63 16.08 -36.99
CA ARG A 17 -38.60 16.26 -35.96
C ARG A 17 -37.53 17.17 -36.56
N LYS A 18 -37.49 18.43 -36.13
CA LYS A 18 -36.35 19.31 -36.38
C LYS A 18 -35.18 18.72 -35.59
N THR A 19 -34.37 17.91 -36.24
CA THR A 19 -33.04 17.60 -35.75
C THR A 19 -32.32 18.93 -35.60
N LEU A 20 -32.14 19.39 -34.36
CA LEU A 20 -31.17 20.44 -34.05
C LEU A 20 -29.79 19.85 -34.40
N SER A 21 -29.41 19.97 -35.66
CA SER A 21 -28.03 19.87 -36.07
C SER A 21 -27.35 21.13 -35.56
N GLN A 22 -27.05 21.12 -34.26
CA GLN A 22 -26.21 22.13 -33.65
C GLN A 22 -24.81 21.91 -34.22
N LYS A 23 -24.52 22.59 -35.33
CA LYS A 23 -23.16 22.70 -35.86
C LYS A 23 -22.37 23.48 -34.80
N ILE A 24 -21.55 22.77 -34.05
CA ILE A 24 -20.63 23.38 -33.11
C ILE A 24 -19.51 23.98 -33.97
N GLU A 25 -19.64 25.26 -34.30
CA GLU A 25 -18.53 26.03 -34.86
C GLU A 25 -17.57 26.32 -33.71
N VAL A 26 -16.59 25.43 -33.52
CA VAL A 26 -15.52 25.62 -32.54
C VAL A 26 -14.63 26.75 -33.04
N GLY A 27 -14.90 27.96 -32.55
CA GLY A 27 -14.02 29.10 -32.77
C GLY A 27 -12.66 28.89 -32.11
N MET A 28 -11.59 29.37 -32.75
CA MET A 28 -10.21 29.28 -32.25
C MET A 28 -10.06 29.78 -30.81
N THR A 29 -10.82 30.81 -30.43
CA THR A 29 -10.86 31.38 -29.07
C THR A 29 -11.46 30.41 -28.03
N SER A 30 -12.49 29.65 -28.39
CA SER A 30 -13.09 28.65 -27.49
C SER A 30 -12.13 27.51 -27.20
N LEU A 31 -11.33 27.10 -28.20
CA LEU A 31 -10.31 26.07 -28.05
C LEU A 31 -9.22 26.53 -27.07
N VAL A 32 -8.70 27.74 -27.25
CA VAL A 32 -7.68 28.33 -26.36
C VAL A 32 -8.20 28.49 -24.93
N PHE A 33 -9.45 28.88 -24.77
CA PHE A 33 -10.05 29.01 -23.43
C PHE A 33 -10.15 27.66 -22.72
N VAL A 34 -10.60 26.61 -23.42
CA VAL A 34 -10.68 25.26 -22.87
C VAL A 34 -9.29 24.70 -22.52
N THR A 35 -8.27 24.95 -23.33
CA THR A 35 -6.91 24.49 -23.02
C THR A 35 -6.34 25.18 -21.79
N ILE A 36 -6.55 26.49 -21.61
CA ILE A 36 -6.13 27.22 -20.41
C ILE A 36 -6.80 26.63 -19.16
N ILE A 37 -8.11 26.38 -19.22
CA ILE A 37 -8.84 25.76 -18.11
C ILE A 37 -8.28 24.37 -17.80
N LEU A 38 -8.02 23.56 -18.82
CA LEU A 38 -7.49 22.22 -18.64
C LEU A 38 -6.11 22.24 -17.99
N VAL A 39 -5.23 23.14 -18.42
CA VAL A 39 -3.92 23.35 -17.79
C VAL A 39 -4.08 23.80 -16.34
N ALA A 40 -4.97 24.75 -16.05
CA ALA A 40 -5.22 25.22 -14.69
C ALA A 40 -5.71 24.11 -13.75
N ILE A 41 -6.62 23.24 -14.24
CA ILE A 41 -7.10 22.08 -13.48
C ILE A 41 -5.95 21.11 -13.21
N ILE A 42 -5.13 20.80 -14.23
CA ILE A 42 -3.97 19.90 -14.06
C ILE A 42 -2.98 20.48 -13.04
N SER A 43 -2.72 21.80 -13.08
CA SER A 43 -1.84 22.45 -12.11
C SER A 43 -2.37 22.35 -10.67
N LEU A 44 -3.68 22.55 -10.47
CA LEU A 44 -4.32 22.40 -9.15
C LEU A 44 -4.23 20.96 -8.64
N VAL A 45 -4.52 19.98 -9.50
CA VAL A 45 -4.39 18.56 -9.18
C VAL A 45 -2.93 18.22 -8.84
N TYR A 46 -1.98 18.69 -9.63
CA TYR A 46 -0.56 18.46 -9.41
C TYR A 46 -0.10 19.04 -8.06
N LEU A 47 -0.55 20.24 -7.70
CA LEU A 47 -0.22 20.84 -6.41
C LEU A 47 -0.80 20.04 -5.23
N ALA A 48 -2.04 19.55 -5.35
CA ALA A 48 -2.65 18.67 -4.34
C ALA A 48 -1.89 17.34 -4.22
N HIS A 49 -1.45 16.76 -5.34
CA HIS A 49 -0.62 15.55 -5.36
C HIS A 49 0.76 15.80 -4.74
N ALA A 50 1.41 16.93 -5.04
CA ALA A 50 2.70 17.30 -4.46
C ALA A 50 2.61 17.42 -2.92
N ASN A 51 1.58 18.10 -2.42
CA ASN A 51 1.33 18.23 -0.98
C ASN A 51 1.03 16.88 -0.30
N ARG A 52 0.26 16.01 -0.97
CA ARG A 52 -0.03 14.66 -0.48
C ARG A 52 1.19 13.73 -0.52
N ASN A 53 2.07 13.90 -1.51
CA ASN A 53 3.31 13.13 -1.62
C ASN A 53 4.33 13.57 -0.59
N ALA A 54 4.43 14.88 -0.28
CA ALA A 54 5.28 15.38 0.80
C ALA A 54 4.87 14.80 2.16
N THR A 55 3.57 14.83 2.49
CA THR A 55 3.04 14.24 3.74
C THR A 55 3.24 12.73 3.83
N LYS A 56 3.05 12.00 2.72
CA LYS A 56 3.40 10.56 2.63
C LYS A 56 4.90 10.31 2.80
N GLY A 57 5.75 11.20 2.30
CA GLY A 57 7.20 11.11 2.45
C GLY A 57 7.65 11.20 3.91
N TYR A 58 7.04 12.09 4.70
CA TYR A 58 7.30 12.16 6.15
C TYR A 58 6.87 10.89 6.88
N ALA A 59 5.71 10.33 6.55
CA ALA A 59 5.26 9.07 7.13
C ALA A 59 6.23 7.93 6.77
N LEU A 60 6.62 7.82 5.50
CA LEU A 60 7.60 6.83 5.06
C LEU A 60 8.94 6.99 5.79
N LYS A 61 9.45 8.22 5.90
CA LYS A 61 10.70 8.52 6.62
C LYS A 61 10.62 8.13 8.09
N SER A 62 9.49 8.37 8.74
CA SER A 62 9.28 7.97 10.13
C SER A 62 9.28 6.44 10.31
N LEU A 63 8.69 5.71 9.35
CA LEU A 63 8.73 4.25 9.34
C LEU A 63 10.15 3.72 9.11
N GLU A 64 10.90 4.31 8.18
CA GLU A 64 12.31 3.94 7.92
C GLU A 64 13.19 4.15 9.15
N LEU A 65 13.05 5.29 9.83
CA LEU A 65 13.79 5.57 11.06
C LEU A 65 13.45 4.56 12.15
N ARG A 66 12.17 4.22 12.30
CA ARG A 66 11.73 3.22 13.29
C ARG A 66 12.24 1.82 12.95
N ARG A 67 12.25 1.44 11.67
CA ARG A 67 12.85 0.19 11.20
C ARG A 67 14.34 0.14 11.52
N SER A 68 15.08 1.20 11.20
CA SER A 68 16.52 1.27 11.49
C SER A 68 16.80 1.12 12.97
N LYS A 69 16.02 1.80 13.83
CA LYS A 69 16.15 1.69 15.28
C LYS A 69 15.93 0.25 15.77
N LEU A 70 14.87 -0.40 15.31
CA LEU A 70 14.55 -1.78 15.71
C LEU A 70 15.62 -2.78 15.26
N LEU A 71 16.21 -2.59 14.08
CA LEU A 71 17.31 -3.44 13.60
C LEU A 71 18.55 -3.29 14.48
N THR A 72 18.94 -2.05 14.81
CA THR A 72 20.06 -1.81 15.72
C THR A 72 19.81 -2.39 17.11
N GLU A 73 18.59 -2.25 17.65
CA GLU A 73 18.23 -2.89 18.92
C GLU A 73 18.36 -4.41 18.83
N ASN A 74 17.87 -5.02 17.76
CA ASN A 74 17.97 -6.47 17.55
C ASN A 74 19.43 -6.96 17.47
N GLU A 75 20.30 -6.25 16.74
CA GLU A 75 21.74 -6.56 16.69
C GLU A 75 22.40 -6.48 18.06
N ILE A 76 22.01 -5.51 18.90
CA ILE A 76 22.50 -5.39 20.28
C ILE A 76 22.06 -6.61 21.11
N TRP A 77 20.79 -7.01 21.02
CA TRP A 77 20.29 -8.20 21.71
C TRP A 77 21.01 -9.46 21.27
N ASP A 78 21.24 -9.63 19.98
CA ASP A 78 21.97 -10.79 19.44
C ASP A 78 23.42 -10.84 19.95
N MET A 79 24.08 -9.69 20.03
CA MET A 79 25.41 -9.57 20.63
C MET A 79 25.40 -9.98 22.11
N GLN A 80 24.41 -9.52 22.88
CA GLN A 80 24.27 -9.89 24.30
C GLN A 80 24.01 -11.38 24.47
N ILE A 81 23.16 -11.98 23.64
CA ILE A 81 22.90 -13.42 23.65
C ILE A 81 24.18 -14.18 23.32
N ALA A 82 24.93 -13.75 22.31
CA ALA A 82 26.21 -14.36 21.97
C ALA A 82 27.24 -14.23 23.10
N GLN A 83 27.27 -13.10 23.81
CA GLN A 83 28.15 -12.90 24.96
C GLN A 83 27.81 -13.84 26.11
N VAL A 84 26.53 -13.97 26.47
CA VAL A 84 26.07 -14.89 27.51
C VAL A 84 26.32 -16.36 27.12
N LYS A 85 26.08 -16.72 25.85
CA LYS A 85 26.34 -18.08 25.34
C LYS A 85 27.83 -18.37 25.10
N SER A 86 28.68 -17.35 25.07
CA SER A 86 30.11 -17.55 24.85
C SER A 86 30.71 -18.39 25.96
N LEU A 87 31.76 -19.16 25.63
CA LEU A 87 32.50 -19.93 26.62
C LEU A 87 33.01 -19.06 27.77
N GLN A 88 33.36 -17.80 27.48
CA GLN A 88 33.76 -16.82 28.48
C GLN A 88 32.62 -16.50 29.45
N GLY A 89 31.42 -16.27 28.92
CA GLY A 89 30.21 -16.03 29.71
C GLY A 89 29.88 -17.21 30.61
N ILE A 90 29.91 -18.43 30.07
CA ILE A 90 29.66 -19.66 30.82
C ILE A 90 30.72 -19.87 31.91
N GLN A 91 32.01 -19.67 31.62
CA GLN A 91 33.09 -19.81 32.60
C GLN A 91 33.01 -18.77 33.73
N SER A 92 32.43 -17.60 33.47
CA SER A 92 32.23 -16.56 34.48
C SER A 92 31.01 -16.77 35.37
N ASP A 93 30.14 -17.74 35.05
CA ASP A 93 28.94 -18.04 35.86
C ASP A 93 29.36 -18.63 37.23
N PRO A 94 28.84 -18.08 38.35
CA PRO A 94 29.13 -18.59 39.69
C PRO A 94 28.87 -20.08 39.85
N ASN A 95 27.84 -20.63 39.18
CA ASN A 95 27.52 -22.04 39.24
C ASN A 95 28.63 -22.89 38.61
N VAL A 96 29.18 -22.43 37.47
CA VAL A 96 30.26 -23.12 36.76
C VAL A 96 31.57 -23.04 37.54
N LEU A 97 31.85 -21.91 38.19
CA LEU A 97 33.03 -21.76 39.06
C LEU A 97 33.01 -22.70 40.27
N THR A 98 31.82 -23.07 40.75
CA THR A 98 31.65 -24.04 41.84
C THR A 98 31.62 -25.50 41.38
N MET A 99 31.67 -25.77 40.07
CA MET A 99 31.68 -27.14 39.56
C MET A 99 33.00 -27.84 39.88
N VAL A 100 32.89 -29.09 40.33
CA VAL A 100 34.04 -29.97 40.57
C VAL A 100 34.13 -31.02 39.47
N LYS A 101 35.36 -31.49 39.21
CA LYS A 101 35.60 -32.53 38.22
C LYS A 101 34.88 -33.82 38.64
N ALA A 102 34.14 -34.44 37.72
CA ALA A 102 33.49 -35.72 37.97
C ALA A 102 34.53 -36.86 38.02
N ASP A 103 34.54 -37.63 39.11
CA ASP A 103 35.51 -38.71 39.32
C ASP A 103 35.31 -39.90 38.37
N GLN A 104 34.07 -40.19 37.97
CA GLN A 104 33.74 -41.30 37.07
C GLN A 104 32.64 -40.90 36.07
N PRO A 105 33.00 -40.24 34.94
CA PRO A 105 32.03 -39.88 33.92
C PRO A 105 31.50 -41.13 33.23
N LYS A 106 30.18 -41.33 33.28
CA LYS A 106 29.48 -42.36 32.49
C LYS A 106 29.06 -41.75 31.16
N PHE A 107 29.64 -42.26 30.07
CA PHE A 107 29.29 -41.85 28.72
C PHE A 107 28.08 -42.65 28.23
N VAL A 108 27.05 -41.94 27.77
CA VAL A 108 25.87 -42.54 27.13
C VAL A 108 25.97 -42.36 25.62
N ARG A 109 25.65 -43.41 24.86
CA ARG A 109 25.51 -43.32 23.40
C ARG A 109 24.20 -42.59 23.08
N GLY A 110 24.20 -41.81 21.99
CA GLY A 110 23.08 -40.94 21.58
C GLY A 110 21.73 -41.63 21.42
N ASP A 111 21.71 -42.95 21.34
CA ASP A 111 20.52 -43.76 21.09
C ASP A 111 19.83 -44.23 22.39
N THR A 112 20.41 -43.95 23.56
CA THR A 112 19.87 -44.39 24.85
C THR A 112 19.01 -43.30 25.49
N ALA A 113 17.73 -43.59 25.73
CA ALA A 113 16.82 -42.71 26.46
C ALA A 113 17.31 -42.50 27.91
N ILE A 114 17.73 -41.27 28.21
CA ILE A 114 18.30 -40.86 29.51
C ILE A 114 17.24 -40.57 30.60
N ALA A 115 15.96 -40.78 30.30
CA ALA A 115 14.86 -40.65 31.25
C ALA A 115 14.26 -42.04 31.57
N SER A 116 14.93 -42.81 32.42
CA SER A 116 14.26 -43.89 33.16
C SER A 116 14.85 -44.01 34.57
N ARG A 117 14.29 -43.23 35.49
CA ARG A 117 14.19 -43.55 36.91
C ARG A 117 13.15 -42.65 37.55
#